data_AF-A0A0M9DW04-F1
#
_entry.id   AF-A0A0M9DW04-F1
#
_cell.length_a   1.000
_cell.length_b   1.000
_cell.length_c   1.000
_cell.angle_alpha   90.00
_cell.angle_beta   90.00
_cell.angle_gamma   90.00
#
_symmetry.space_group_name_H-M   'P 1'
#
loop_
_entity.id
_entity.type
_entity.pdbx_description
1 polymer ?
#
loop_
_entity_poly.entity_id
_entity_poly.type
_entity_poly.pdbx_seq_one_letter_code
_entity_poly.pdbx_strand_id
1 'polypeptide(L)'
;MTNKKILIFAPYGRWKVHHQVDAVLGASLRERGCDVLALCCDGIFVNCPISIQKQFCEECAEDGVSLFKFFDLPVIQISEFISQQDTRQCIEWLDNIPVESLPFAVFDNKELGKCVSSGIFSFFNISKIDLTNKNIIVIYKSMLLNGAYITLAYKRILNLFYPDHILCYSCIHAFYRIFFMLAQQNNIPVLCHERGFINDSFSFLANEHDALYSGRTEAWQNWKKIPLNKE
;
A
#
# COMPACT_ATOMS: atom_id res chain seq x y z
N MET A 1 20.10 -2.73 25.00
CA MET A 1 18.73 -2.82 24.46
C MET A 1 18.85 -3.13 22.98
N THR A 2 18.07 -4.07 22.45
CA THR A 2 18.06 -4.35 21.00
C THR A 2 17.45 -3.17 20.27
N ASN A 3 18.08 -2.71 19.20
CA ASN A 3 17.55 -1.64 18.35
C ASN A 3 16.20 -2.08 17.77
N LYS A 4 15.22 -1.18 17.80
CA LYS A 4 13.92 -1.43 17.18
C LYS A 4 14.04 -1.38 15.67
N LYS A 5 13.43 -2.34 14.98
CA LYS A 5 13.43 -2.45 13.51
C LYS A 5 12.18 -1.83 12.93
N ILE A 6 12.34 -0.87 12.04
CA ILE A 6 11.25 -0.12 11.41
C ILE A 6 11.30 -0.33 9.91
N LEU A 7 10.20 -0.85 9.34
CA LEU A 7 10.06 -1.01 7.90
C LEU A 7 9.12 0.04 7.32
N ILE A 8 9.61 0.85 6.40
CA ILE A 8 8.82 1.83 5.65
C ILE A 8 8.41 1.19 4.33
N PHE A 9 7.12 1.15 4.02
CA PHE A 9 6.65 0.71 2.70
C PHE A 9 6.27 1.92 1.85
N ALA A 10 7.04 2.17 0.79
CA ALA A 10 6.90 3.37 -0.05
C ALA A 10 6.96 3.01 -1.55
N PRO A 11 5.96 2.30 -2.09
CA PRO A 11 5.95 1.86 -3.48
C PRO A 11 5.76 2.99 -4.50
N TYR A 12 5.41 4.21 -4.09
CA TYR A 12 5.01 5.30 -4.98
C TYR A 12 5.90 6.53 -4.85
N GLY A 13 7.16 6.44 -5.26
CA GLY A 13 8.17 7.50 -5.05
C GLY A 13 7.77 8.93 -5.47
N ARG A 14 6.86 9.10 -6.44
CA ARG A 14 6.32 10.41 -6.85
C ARG A 14 5.23 10.99 -5.97
N TRP A 15 4.76 10.24 -4.99
CA TRP A 15 3.82 10.74 -4.00
C TRP A 15 4.55 11.49 -2.87
N LYS A 16 5.32 12.50 -3.29
CA LYS A 16 6.37 13.16 -2.48
C LYS A 16 5.84 13.67 -1.14
N VAL A 17 4.64 14.24 -1.10
CA VAL A 17 4.05 14.78 0.15
C VAL A 17 3.94 13.72 1.26
N HIS A 18 3.69 12.45 0.92
CA HIS A 18 3.61 11.39 1.91
C HIS A 18 5.00 10.82 2.21
N HIS A 19 5.81 10.57 1.18
CA HIS A 19 7.12 9.97 1.40
C HIS A 19 8.14 10.91 2.04
N GLN A 20 7.92 12.23 1.98
CA GLN A 20 8.68 13.18 2.79
C GLN A 20 8.45 12.96 4.29
N VAL A 21 7.19 12.68 4.69
CA VAL A 21 6.89 12.33 6.09
C VAL A 21 7.56 11.03 6.47
N ASP A 22 7.47 10.01 5.60
CA ASP A 22 8.15 8.73 5.82
C ASP A 22 9.66 8.90 6.04
N ALA A 23 10.31 9.67 5.18
CA ALA A 23 11.75 9.88 5.24
C ALA A 23 12.17 10.67 6.48
N VAL A 24 11.43 11.73 6.85
CA VAL A 24 11.70 12.52 8.07
C VAL A 24 11.50 11.67 9.33
N LEU A 25 10.44 10.87 9.40
CA LEU A 25 10.21 9.95 10.51
C LEU A 25 11.28 8.87 10.57
N GLY A 26 11.64 8.27 9.43
CA GLY A 26 12.69 7.28 9.34
C GLY A 26 14.03 7.80 9.84
N ALA A 27 14.47 8.97 9.35
CA ALA A 27 15.70 9.60 9.81
C ALA A 27 15.65 9.89 11.32
N SER A 28 14.54 10.46 11.79
CA SER A 28 14.34 10.76 13.21
C SER A 28 14.41 9.50 14.10
N LEU A 29 13.85 8.38 13.64
CA LEU A 29 13.90 7.10 14.37
C LEU A 29 15.30 6.51 14.38
N ARG A 30 16.02 6.63 13.26
CA ARG A 30 17.41 6.19 13.16
C ARG A 30 18.35 6.97 14.07
N GLU A 31 18.20 8.30 14.14
CA GLU A 31 18.93 9.15 15.10
C GLU A 31 18.67 8.76 16.57
N ARG A 32 17.54 8.09 16.84
CA ARG A 32 17.17 7.55 18.15
C ARG A 32 17.61 6.09 18.35
N GLY A 33 18.43 5.54 17.45
CA GLY A 33 18.97 4.19 17.53
C GLY A 33 18.06 3.09 16.99
N CYS A 34 17.05 3.41 16.17
CA CYS A 34 16.30 2.38 15.45
C CYS A 34 17.03 1.94 14.18
N ASP A 35 16.90 0.67 13.84
CA ASP A 35 17.28 0.16 12.52
C ASP A 35 16.11 0.43 11.58
N VAL A 36 16.30 1.27 10.56
CA VAL A 36 15.23 1.67 9.63
C VAL A 36 15.56 1.17 8.24
N LEU A 37 14.58 0.61 7.54
CA LEU A 37 14.69 0.15 6.16
C LEU A 37 13.49 0.62 5.34
N ALA A 38 13.72 1.16 4.15
CA ALA A 38 12.66 1.51 3.21
C ALA A 38 12.55 0.46 2.10
N LEU A 39 11.34 -0.08 1.89
CA LEU A 39 10.99 -0.94 0.77
C LEU A 39 10.30 -0.11 -0.32
N CYS A 40 10.99 0.08 -1.44
CA CYS A 40 10.53 0.91 -2.56
C CYS A 40 10.23 0.08 -3.81
N CYS A 41 9.36 0.58 -4.67
CA CYS A 41 9.18 0.02 -6.01
C CYS A 41 10.27 0.53 -6.96
N ASP A 42 10.66 -0.31 -7.90
CA ASP A 42 11.66 -0.07 -8.94
C ASP A 42 11.09 -0.19 -10.36
N GLY A 43 9.76 -0.04 -10.49
CA GLY A 43 9.05 -0.13 -11.76
C GLY A 43 8.60 -1.53 -12.14
N ILE A 44 8.71 -2.51 -11.24
CA ILE A 44 8.23 -3.88 -11.46
C ILE A 44 6.70 -3.98 -11.63
N PHE A 45 5.94 -3.00 -11.15
CA PHE A 45 4.47 -3.05 -11.21
C PHE A 45 3.92 -2.74 -12.60
N VAL A 46 3.01 -3.60 -13.05
CA VAL A 46 2.30 -3.47 -14.32
C VAL A 46 1.04 -2.62 -14.14
N ASN A 47 0.82 -1.63 -15.01
CA ASN A 47 -0.34 -0.72 -14.96
C ASN A 47 -0.55 -0.10 -13.56
N CYS A 48 0.53 0.46 -12.99
CA CYS A 48 0.51 1.11 -11.69
C CYS A 48 -0.50 2.29 -11.68
N PRO A 49 -1.29 2.48 -10.60
CA PRO A 49 -2.26 3.57 -10.52
C PRO A 49 -1.63 4.97 -10.51
N ILE A 50 -0.33 5.08 -10.20
CA ILE A 50 0.40 6.36 -10.21
C ILE A 50 0.85 6.73 -11.63
N SER A 51 1.28 5.75 -12.41
CA SER A 51 1.67 5.96 -13.80
C SER A 51 1.56 4.66 -14.59
N ILE A 52 0.87 4.76 -15.73
CA ILE A 52 0.84 3.73 -16.77
C ILE A 52 1.90 3.95 -17.86
N GLN A 53 2.52 5.14 -17.90
CA GLN A 53 3.55 5.46 -18.89
C GLN A 53 4.93 5.13 -18.34
N LYS A 54 5.74 4.43 -19.14
CA LYS A 54 7.04 3.90 -18.73
C LYS A 54 7.99 4.99 -18.21
N GLN A 55 8.13 6.10 -18.93
CA GLN A 55 9.00 7.20 -18.53
C GLN A 55 8.66 7.73 -17.12
N PHE A 56 7.38 8.00 -16.86
CA PHE A 56 6.94 8.48 -15.55
C PHE A 56 7.06 7.40 -14.44
N CYS A 57 7.08 6.11 -14.80
CA CYS A 57 7.31 5.01 -13.87
C CYS A 57 8.79 4.97 -13.44
N GLU A 58 9.71 5.09 -14.39
CA GLU A 58 11.16 5.15 -14.13
C GLU A 58 11.49 6.36 -13.25
N GLU A 59 10.99 7.53 -13.61
CA GLU A 59 11.17 8.74 -12.80
C GLU A 59 10.55 8.60 -11.39
N CYS A 60 9.43 7.88 -11.25
CA CYS A 60 8.81 7.59 -9.95
C CYS A 60 9.67 6.67 -9.07
N ALA A 61 10.26 5.63 -9.66
CA ALA A 61 11.16 4.73 -8.95
C ALA A 61 12.43 5.46 -8.48
N GLU A 62 13.02 6.27 -9.36
CA GLU A 62 14.21 7.09 -9.07
C GLU A 62 13.95 8.13 -7.99
N ASP A 63 12.81 8.84 -8.06
CA ASP A 63 12.38 9.81 -7.05
C ASP A 63 12.27 9.15 -5.66
N GLY A 64 11.71 7.94 -5.59
CA GLY A 64 11.54 7.20 -4.33
C GLY A 64 12.88 6.85 -3.69
N VAL A 65 13.79 6.23 -4.46
CA VAL A 65 15.13 5.86 -3.97
C VAL A 65 15.92 7.11 -3.57
N SER A 66 15.89 8.15 -4.41
CA SER A 66 16.62 9.40 -4.17
C SER A 66 16.19 10.08 -2.88
N LEU A 67 14.89 10.10 -2.59
CA LEU A 67 14.37 10.70 -1.37
C LEU A 67 14.89 10.02 -0.12
N PHE A 68 14.80 8.68 -0.01
CA PHE A 68 15.27 7.98 1.18
C PHE A 68 16.80 8.04 1.32
N LYS A 69 17.55 7.95 0.21
CA LYS A 69 19.01 8.12 0.21
C LYS A 69 19.44 9.52 0.67
N PHE A 70 18.69 10.56 0.33
CA PHE A 70 18.98 11.93 0.81
C PHE A 70 18.93 12.04 2.35
N PHE A 71 18.13 11.20 3.01
CA PHE A 71 18.06 11.08 4.47
C PHE A 71 18.97 9.96 5.02
N ASP A 72 19.93 9.48 4.22
CA ASP A 72 20.82 8.36 4.51
C ASP A 72 20.11 7.03 4.82
N LEU A 73 18.81 6.89 4.53
CA LEU A 73 18.06 5.68 4.86
C LEU A 73 18.36 4.55 3.87
N PRO A 74 18.62 3.32 4.34
CA PRO A 74 18.83 2.20 3.44
C PRO A 74 17.52 1.86 2.72
N VAL A 75 17.66 1.50 1.44
CA VAL A 75 16.55 1.18 0.55
C VAL A 75 16.78 -0.21 -0.03
N ILE A 76 15.73 -1.02 -0.05
CA ILE A 76 15.67 -2.26 -0.84
C ILE A 76 14.50 -2.14 -1.83
N GLN A 77 14.71 -2.66 -3.03
CA GLN A 77 13.69 -2.65 -4.08
C GLN A 77 12.84 -3.93 -4.05
N ILE A 78 11.57 -3.80 -4.42
CA ILE A 78 10.64 -4.93 -4.44
C ILE A 78 11.11 -6.04 -5.39
N SER A 79 11.64 -5.68 -6.57
CA SER A 79 12.13 -6.67 -7.55
C SER A 79 13.28 -7.55 -7.05
N GLU A 80 14.08 -7.09 -6.08
CA GLU A 80 15.15 -7.90 -5.47
C GLU A 80 14.60 -9.17 -4.81
N PHE A 81 13.32 -9.12 -4.42
CA PHE A 81 12.60 -10.26 -3.85
C PHE A 81 11.74 -10.99 -4.86
N ILE A 82 11.86 -10.78 -6.18
CA ILE A 82 11.01 -11.43 -7.19
C ILE A 82 11.90 -12.09 -8.25
N SER A 83 11.87 -13.43 -8.30
CA SER A 83 12.57 -14.20 -9.32
C SER A 83 11.69 -14.39 -10.56
N GLN A 84 12.30 -14.83 -11.66
CA GLN A 84 11.55 -15.22 -12.86
C GLN A 84 10.59 -16.40 -12.62
N GLN A 85 10.91 -17.28 -11.67
CA GLN A 85 10.01 -18.36 -11.29
C GLN A 85 8.76 -17.81 -10.60
N ASP A 86 8.92 -16.82 -9.71
CA ASP A 86 7.79 -16.17 -9.04
C ASP A 86 6.90 -15.45 -10.05
N THR A 87 7.49 -14.72 -10.99
CA THR A 87 6.76 -14.06 -12.07
C THR A 87 5.89 -15.05 -12.83
N ARG A 88 6.45 -16.21 -13.22
CA ARG A 88 5.70 -17.26 -13.90
C ARG A 88 4.57 -17.81 -13.03
N GLN A 89 4.84 -18.13 -11.76
CA GLN A 89 3.82 -18.63 -10.82
C GLN A 89 2.67 -17.64 -10.61
N CYS A 90 2.96 -16.34 -10.48
CA CYS A 90 1.94 -15.32 -10.33
C CYS A 90 1.09 -15.15 -11.61
N ILE A 91 1.71 -15.23 -12.79
CA ILE A 91 0.98 -15.19 -14.07
C ILE A 91 0.09 -16.42 -14.23
N GLU A 92 0.64 -17.62 -14.01
CA GLU A 92 -0.10 -18.88 -14.06
C GLU A 92 -1.28 -18.88 -13.07
N TRP A 93 -1.08 -18.40 -11.85
CA TRP A 93 -2.16 -18.21 -10.88
C TRP A 93 -3.26 -17.31 -11.44
N LEU A 94 -2.89 -16.15 -11.99
CA LEU A 94 -3.83 -15.14 -12.49
C LEU A 94 -4.61 -15.62 -13.72
N ASP A 95 -3.98 -16.39 -14.60
CA ASP A 95 -4.61 -16.94 -15.80
C ASP A 95 -5.67 -17.99 -15.47
N ASN A 96 -5.54 -18.66 -14.32
CA ASN A 96 -6.51 -19.64 -13.82
C ASN A 96 -7.70 -19.03 -13.06
N ILE A 97 -7.77 -17.71 -12.89
CA ILE A 97 -8.88 -17.04 -12.21
C ILE A 97 -9.98 -16.67 -13.23
N PRO A 98 -11.20 -17.21 -13.08
CA PRO A 98 -12.35 -16.75 -13.84
C PRO A 98 -12.61 -15.26 -13.61
N VAL A 99 -13.06 -14.54 -14.63
CA VAL A 99 -13.23 -13.07 -14.58
C VAL A 99 -14.17 -12.65 -13.46
N GLU A 100 -15.28 -13.36 -13.30
CA GLU A 100 -16.29 -13.18 -12.24
C GLU A 100 -15.73 -13.37 -10.83
N SER A 101 -14.62 -14.09 -10.70
CA SER A 101 -13.96 -14.41 -9.44
C SER A 101 -12.83 -13.44 -9.07
N LEU A 102 -12.49 -12.46 -9.93
CA LEU A 102 -11.42 -11.49 -9.65
C LEU A 102 -11.61 -10.74 -8.31
N PRO A 103 -12.82 -10.31 -7.90
CA PRO A 103 -13.05 -9.69 -6.59
C PRO A 103 -12.79 -10.59 -5.38
N PHE A 104 -12.78 -11.91 -5.60
CA PHE A 104 -12.60 -12.93 -4.57
C PHE A 104 -11.27 -13.68 -4.73
N ALA A 105 -10.38 -13.19 -5.59
CA ALA A 105 -9.10 -13.82 -5.87
C ALA A 105 -8.26 -14.01 -4.59
N VAL A 106 -7.78 -15.23 -4.40
CA VAL A 106 -6.92 -15.61 -3.27
C VAL A 106 -5.55 -16.06 -3.80
N PHE A 107 -4.47 -15.49 -3.27
CA PHE A 107 -3.09 -15.88 -3.57
C PHE A 107 -2.34 -16.16 -2.26
N ASP A 108 -1.64 -17.28 -2.14
CA ASP A 108 -0.93 -17.68 -0.90
C ASP A 108 -1.82 -17.57 0.37
N ASN A 109 -3.09 -17.98 0.24
CA ASN A 109 -4.14 -17.87 1.27
C ASN A 109 -4.48 -16.42 1.69
N LYS A 110 -4.20 -15.43 0.83
CA LYS A 110 -4.47 -14.00 1.05
C LYS A 110 -5.57 -13.51 0.10
N GLU A 111 -6.58 -12.83 0.65
CA GLU A 111 -7.73 -12.28 -0.10
C GLU A 111 -7.35 -11.02 -0.90
N LEU A 112 -6.50 -11.17 -1.91
CA LEU A 112 -6.02 -10.05 -2.73
C LEU A 112 -7.16 -9.37 -3.51
N GLY A 113 -8.16 -10.13 -3.97
CA GLY A 113 -9.30 -9.60 -4.70
C GLY A 113 -10.00 -8.45 -3.98
N LYS A 114 -10.25 -8.62 -2.68
CA LYS A 114 -10.88 -7.62 -1.82
C LYS A 114 -10.04 -6.35 -1.66
N CYS A 115 -8.72 -6.51 -1.53
CA CYS A 115 -7.80 -5.37 -1.42
C CYS A 115 -7.68 -4.60 -2.74
N VAL A 116 -7.66 -5.31 -3.87
CA VAL A 116 -7.57 -4.70 -5.20
C VAL A 116 -8.85 -3.99 -5.60
N SER A 117 -10.03 -4.46 -5.16
CA SER A 117 -11.31 -3.80 -5.44
C SER A 117 -11.31 -2.32 -5.08
N SER A 118 -10.72 -1.91 -3.94
CA SER A 118 -10.63 -0.50 -3.57
C SER A 118 -9.82 0.31 -4.57
N GLY A 119 -8.70 -0.24 -5.06
CA GLY A 119 -7.89 0.36 -6.11
C GLY A 119 -8.65 0.53 -7.42
N ILE A 120 -9.51 -0.42 -7.78
CA ILE A 120 -10.32 -0.36 -9.01
C ILE A 120 -11.37 0.74 -8.95
N PHE A 121 -12.07 0.87 -7.81
CA PHE A 121 -13.01 1.97 -7.61
C PHE A 121 -12.32 3.33 -7.75
N SER A 122 -11.16 3.51 -7.11
CA SER A 122 -10.39 4.76 -7.17
C SER A 122 -9.81 5.03 -8.56
N PHE A 123 -9.25 4.02 -9.22
CA PHE A 123 -8.59 4.18 -10.52
C PHE A 123 -9.56 4.59 -11.62
N PHE A 124 -10.75 3.98 -11.67
CA PHE A 124 -11.76 4.31 -12.67
C PHE A 124 -12.77 5.37 -12.21
N ASN A 125 -12.72 5.78 -10.95
CA ASN A 125 -13.71 6.67 -10.32
C ASN A 125 -15.15 6.17 -10.53
N ILE A 126 -15.39 4.90 -10.17
CA ILE A 126 -16.67 4.21 -10.33
C ILE A 126 -17.23 3.76 -8.98
N SER A 127 -18.55 3.57 -8.90
CA SER A 127 -19.23 3.03 -7.71
C SER A 127 -19.56 1.53 -7.82
N LYS A 128 -19.43 0.96 -9.02
CA LYS A 128 -19.66 -0.47 -9.30
C LYS A 128 -18.64 -0.98 -10.31
N ILE A 129 -18.04 -2.13 -10.02
CA ILE A 129 -17.12 -2.80 -10.94
C ILE A 129 -17.93 -3.53 -12.01
N ASP A 130 -17.75 -3.14 -13.26
CA ASP A 130 -18.34 -3.80 -14.43
C ASP A 130 -17.33 -4.75 -15.08
N LEU A 131 -17.48 -6.04 -14.77
CA LEU A 131 -16.62 -7.11 -15.29
C LEU A 131 -16.99 -7.52 -16.73
N THR A 132 -17.87 -6.80 -17.42
CA THR A 132 -18.02 -6.91 -18.89
C THR A 132 -17.08 -5.95 -19.63
N ASN A 133 -16.54 -4.93 -18.94
CA ASN A 133 -15.61 -3.98 -19.51
C ASN A 133 -14.18 -4.54 -19.50
N LYS A 134 -13.65 -4.78 -20.71
CA LYS A 134 -12.29 -5.33 -20.92
C LYS A 134 -11.18 -4.49 -20.28
N ASN A 135 -11.31 -3.16 -20.27
CA ASN A 135 -10.28 -2.29 -19.67
C ASN A 135 -10.25 -2.46 -18.15
N ILE A 136 -11.42 -2.58 -17.51
CA ILE A 136 -11.50 -2.87 -16.07
C ILE A 136 -10.84 -4.21 -15.78
N ILE A 137 -11.15 -5.26 -16.56
CA ILE A 137 -10.55 -6.59 -16.37
C ILE A 137 -9.02 -6.53 -16.46
N VAL A 138 -8.46 -5.84 -17.47
CA VAL A 138 -7.01 -5.71 -17.66
C VAL A 138 -6.34 -5.04 -16.47
N ILE A 139 -6.89 -3.92 -15.99
CA ILE A 139 -6.33 -3.21 -14.84
C ILE A 139 -6.50 -4.03 -13.56
N TYR A 140 -7.64 -4.70 -13.38
CA TYR A 140 -7.89 -5.59 -12.24
C TYR A 140 -6.84 -6.70 -12.18
N LYS A 141 -6.66 -7.42 -13.29
CA LYS A 141 -5.66 -8.48 -13.40
C LYS A 141 -4.24 -7.96 -13.12
N SER A 142 -3.91 -6.78 -13.62
CA SER A 142 -2.60 -6.16 -13.37
C SER A 142 -2.39 -5.83 -11.88
N MET A 143 -3.41 -5.27 -11.22
CA MET A 143 -3.33 -4.99 -9.78
C MET A 143 -3.26 -6.26 -8.93
N LEU A 144 -3.92 -7.35 -9.34
CA LEU A 144 -3.78 -8.66 -8.69
C LEU A 144 -2.36 -9.22 -8.84
N LEU A 145 -1.77 -9.12 -10.04
CA LEU A 145 -0.38 -9.52 -10.29
C LEU A 145 0.58 -8.75 -9.38
N ASN A 146 0.44 -7.43 -9.32
CA ASN A 146 1.24 -6.58 -8.44
C ASN A 146 1.04 -6.94 -6.96
N GLY A 147 -0.19 -7.27 -6.57
CA GLY A 147 -0.52 -7.76 -5.23
C GLY A 147 0.16 -9.07 -4.88
N ALA A 148 0.26 -10.00 -5.84
CA ALA A 148 0.99 -11.25 -5.67
C ALA A 148 2.50 -10.99 -5.50
N TYR A 149 3.08 -10.05 -6.28
CA TYR A 149 4.47 -9.62 -6.08
C TYR A 149 4.70 -9.03 -4.70
N ILE A 150 3.82 -8.13 -4.24
CA ILE A 150 3.90 -7.57 -2.88
C ILE A 150 3.85 -8.68 -1.83
N THR A 151 2.99 -9.69 -2.02
CA THR A 151 2.86 -10.81 -1.08
C THR A 151 4.16 -11.63 -0.98
N LEU A 152 4.78 -11.94 -2.11
CA LEU A 152 6.05 -12.67 -2.14
C LEU A 152 7.21 -11.83 -1.59
N ALA A 153 7.30 -10.56 -1.99
CA ALA A 153 8.31 -9.64 -1.49
C ALA A 153 8.19 -9.44 0.01
N TYR A 154 6.97 -9.28 0.53
CA TYR A 154 6.68 -9.16 1.96
C TYR A 154 7.17 -10.39 2.74
N LYS A 155 6.87 -11.61 2.26
CA LYS A 155 7.34 -12.84 2.92
C LYS A 155 8.86 -12.91 2.99
N ARG A 156 9.55 -12.48 1.93
CA ARG A 156 11.02 -12.53 1.84
C ARG A 156 11.70 -11.43 2.63
N ILE A 157 11.15 -10.22 2.64
CA ILE A 157 11.70 -9.15 3.46
C ILE A 157 11.57 -9.47 4.95
N LEU A 158 10.52 -10.16 5.40
CA LEU A 158 10.42 -10.58 6.80
C LEU A 158 11.53 -11.57 7.22
N ASN A 159 12.07 -12.37 6.29
CA ASN A 159 13.19 -13.26 6.57
C ASN A 159 14.52 -12.49 6.68
N LEU A 160 14.66 -11.40 5.93
CA LEU A 160 15.86 -10.55 5.94
C LEU A 160 15.83 -9.53 7.10
N PHE A 161 14.67 -8.92 7.29
CA PHE A 161 14.42 -7.80 8.17
C PHE A 161 13.01 -7.95 8.74
N TYR A 162 12.90 -8.63 9.88
CA TYR A 162 11.64 -8.73 10.62
C TYR A 162 11.43 -7.44 11.43
N PRO A 163 10.47 -6.56 11.06
CA PRO A 163 10.29 -5.29 11.74
C PRO A 163 9.49 -5.43 13.03
N ASP A 164 9.82 -4.60 14.02
CA ASP A 164 8.96 -4.35 15.17
C ASP A 164 7.74 -3.51 14.80
N HIS A 165 7.89 -2.59 13.82
CA HIS A 165 6.81 -1.70 13.35
C HIS A 165 6.93 -1.43 11.85
N ILE A 166 5.80 -1.20 11.21
CA ILE A 166 5.70 -0.74 9.83
C ILE A 166 5.16 0.69 9.78
N LEU A 167 5.67 1.49 8.85
CA LEU A 167 5.12 2.80 8.49
C LEU A 167 4.52 2.72 7.07
N CYS A 168 3.24 3.08 6.92
CA CYS A 168 2.59 3.20 5.61
C CYS A 168 1.74 4.47 5.46
N TYR A 169 1.71 4.97 4.23
CA TYR A 169 0.74 5.97 3.80
C TYR A 169 -0.64 5.35 3.58
N SER A 170 -1.69 5.95 4.20
CA SER A 170 -3.16 5.78 4.06
C SER A 170 -3.73 4.35 4.21
N CYS A 171 -3.01 3.33 3.74
CA CYS A 171 -3.30 1.91 3.89
C CYS A 171 -4.68 1.48 3.31
N ILE A 172 -5.31 2.33 2.47
CA ILE A 172 -6.54 2.04 1.68
C ILE A 172 -6.29 1.80 0.19
N HIS A 173 -5.23 2.41 -0.36
CA HIS A 173 -4.84 2.23 -1.76
C HIS A 173 -4.37 0.80 -1.95
N ALA A 174 -4.73 0.16 -3.07
CA ALA A 174 -4.59 -1.30 -3.26
C ALA A 174 -3.25 -1.88 -2.74
N PHE A 175 -2.11 -1.30 -3.11
CA PHE A 175 -0.80 -1.84 -2.72
C PHE A 175 -0.52 -1.69 -1.22
N TYR A 176 -0.83 -0.52 -0.64
CA TYR A 176 -0.71 -0.32 0.81
C TYR A 176 -1.72 -1.13 1.58
N ARG A 177 -2.93 -1.32 1.04
CA ARG A 177 -3.97 -2.13 1.67
C ARG A 177 -3.55 -3.60 1.76
N ILE A 178 -2.93 -4.12 0.70
CA ILE A 178 -2.34 -5.47 0.68
C ILE A 178 -1.24 -5.54 1.74
N PHE A 179 -0.30 -4.59 1.73
CA PHE A 179 0.81 -4.57 2.70
C PHE A 179 0.32 -4.50 4.15
N PHE A 180 -0.68 -3.67 4.43
CA PHE A 180 -1.31 -3.53 5.72
C PHE A 180 -2.02 -4.81 6.18
N MET A 181 -2.79 -5.46 5.30
CA MET A 181 -3.40 -6.76 5.58
C MET A 181 -2.33 -7.81 5.94
N LEU A 182 -1.22 -7.85 5.20
CA LEU A 182 -0.12 -8.77 5.47
C LEU A 182 0.55 -8.50 6.81
N ALA A 183 0.74 -7.23 7.18
CA ALA A 183 1.23 -6.81 8.49
C ALA A 183 0.33 -7.27 9.63
N GLN A 184 -0.99 -7.04 9.51
CA GLN A 184 -1.98 -7.47 10.50
C GLN A 184 -1.95 -8.99 10.72
N GLN A 185 -1.86 -9.77 9.64
CA GLN A 185 -1.80 -11.23 9.72
C GLN A 185 -0.52 -11.76 10.34
N ASN A 186 0.56 -10.97 10.36
CA ASN A 186 1.82 -11.30 11.02
C ASN A 186 1.95 -10.65 12.41
N ASN A 187 0.88 -10.02 12.91
CA ASN A 187 0.86 -9.28 14.17
C ASN A 187 1.95 -8.19 14.27
N ILE A 188 2.27 -7.55 13.14
CA ILE A 188 3.23 -6.44 13.10
C ILE A 188 2.47 -5.13 13.20
N PRO A 189 2.71 -4.32 14.24
CA PRO A 189 2.08 -3.01 14.38
C PRO A 189 2.38 -2.10 13.19
N VAL A 190 1.36 -1.37 12.73
CA VAL A 190 1.47 -0.41 11.63
C VAL A 190 1.10 0.98 12.10
N LEU A 191 1.95 1.97 11.82
CA LEU A 191 1.57 3.37 11.88
C LEU A 191 1.15 3.81 10.47
N CYS A 192 -0.12 4.13 10.32
CA CYS A 192 -0.66 4.73 9.10
C CYS A 192 -0.57 6.26 9.21
N HIS A 193 -0.22 6.94 8.12
CA HIS A 193 -0.30 8.39 8.05
C HIS A 193 -1.00 8.88 6.79
N GLU A 194 -1.62 10.07 6.89
CA GLU A 194 -2.32 10.76 5.81
C GLU A 194 -2.25 12.28 6.07
N ARG A 195 -2.55 13.11 5.06
CA ARG A 195 -2.80 14.54 5.25
C ARG A 195 -3.91 14.75 6.27
N GLY A 196 -3.67 15.65 7.22
CA GLY A 196 -4.64 15.97 8.26
C GLY A 196 -5.78 16.85 7.75
N PHE A 197 -6.81 17.00 8.59
CA PHE A 197 -8.00 17.81 8.28
C PHE A 197 -7.78 19.32 8.40
N ILE A 198 -6.62 19.74 8.92
CA ILE A 198 -6.20 21.14 8.98
C ILE A 198 -4.96 21.35 8.11
N ASN A 199 -4.77 22.58 7.64
CA ASN A 199 -3.63 22.93 6.80
C ASN A 199 -2.31 22.56 7.46
N ASP A 200 -1.35 22.13 6.64
CA ASP A 200 0.04 21.82 7.05
C ASP A 200 0.14 20.79 8.18
N SER A 201 -0.80 19.84 8.23
CA SER A 201 -0.83 18.78 9.22
C SER A 201 -0.89 17.39 8.61
N PHE A 202 -0.51 16.41 9.41
CA PHE A 202 -0.66 14.99 9.11
C PHE A 202 -1.44 14.32 10.25
N SER A 203 -2.28 13.36 9.89
CA SER A 203 -2.93 12.45 10.83
C SER A 203 -2.14 11.15 10.91
N PHE A 204 -2.08 10.58 12.11
CA PHE A 204 -1.39 9.32 12.39
C PHE A 204 -2.35 8.38 13.10
N LEU A 205 -2.46 7.15 12.59
CA LEU A 205 -3.38 6.13 13.07
C LEU A 205 -2.60 4.85 13.34
N ALA A 206 -2.65 4.34 14.56
CA ALA A 206 -1.99 3.09 14.93
C ALA A 206 -2.91 1.90 14.65
N ASN A 207 -2.43 0.93 13.87
CA ASN A 207 -3.11 -0.32 13.50
C ASN A 207 -4.46 -0.12 12.81
N GLU A 208 -4.68 1.06 12.25
CA GLU A 208 -5.92 1.49 11.61
C GLU A 208 -5.61 2.23 10.30
N HIS A 209 -6.65 2.55 9.53
CA HIS A 209 -6.55 3.34 8.32
C HIS A 209 -7.61 4.45 8.31
N ASP A 210 -7.36 5.50 7.52
CA ASP A 210 -8.19 6.71 7.39
C ASP A 210 -9.66 6.44 6.98
N ALA A 211 -9.91 5.33 6.28
CA ALA A 211 -11.26 4.87 5.94
C ALA A 211 -11.96 4.07 7.06
N LEU A 212 -11.40 3.92 8.26
CA LEU A 212 -12.14 3.37 9.40
C LEU A 212 -13.02 4.46 10.01
N TYR A 213 -14.32 4.29 9.82
CA TYR A 213 -15.37 5.23 10.16
C TYR A 213 -15.89 5.09 11.60
N SER A 214 -15.19 4.46 12.55
CA SER A 214 -15.78 4.21 13.90
C SER A 214 -16.38 5.50 14.49
N GLY A 215 -15.64 6.61 14.45
CA GLY A 215 -16.16 7.94 14.85
C GLY A 215 -17.08 8.64 13.84
N ARG A 216 -16.98 8.37 12.53
CA ARG A 216 -17.81 9.01 11.49
C ARG A 216 -19.18 8.36 11.34
N THR A 217 -19.26 7.04 11.46
CA THR A 217 -20.52 6.29 11.54
C THR A 217 -21.28 6.70 12.78
N GLU A 218 -20.59 6.80 13.92
CA GLU A 218 -21.19 7.33 15.14
C GLU A 218 -21.69 8.77 14.95
N ALA A 219 -20.88 9.67 14.37
CA ALA A 219 -21.31 11.02 14.03
C ALA A 219 -22.54 11.03 13.12
N TRP A 220 -22.57 10.23 12.05
CA TRP A 220 -23.75 10.11 11.17
C TRP A 220 -24.99 9.61 11.92
N GLN A 221 -24.85 8.57 12.75
CA GLN A 221 -25.96 8.06 13.56
C GLN A 221 -26.47 9.10 14.57
N ASN A 222 -25.57 9.92 15.12
CA ASN A 222 -25.92 11.03 16.00
C ASN A 222 -26.67 12.12 15.24
N TRP A 223 -26.21 12.48 14.04
CA TRP A 223 -26.86 13.49 13.18
C TRP A 223 -28.22 13.05 12.64
N LYS A 224 -28.45 11.73 12.46
CA LYS A 224 -29.75 11.19 12.02
C LYS A 224 -30.92 11.60 12.93
N LYS A 225 -30.65 11.89 14.20
CA LYS A 225 -31.66 12.26 15.21
C LYS A 225 -31.84 13.76 15.37
N ILE A 226 -31.03 14.59 14.71
CA ILE A 226 -31.12 16.04 14.80
C ILE A 226 -32.15 16.53 13.78
N PRO A 227 -33.27 17.15 14.22
CA PRO A 227 -34.27 17.66 13.29
C PRO A 227 -33.67 18.78 12.42
N LEU A 228 -33.94 18.73 11.11
CA LEU A 228 -33.44 19.70 10.13
C LEU A 228 -34.23 21.02 10.12
N ASN A 229 -35.28 21.09 10.93
CA ASN A 229 -36.22 22.18 11.00
C ASN A 229 -36.12 22.77 12.41
N LYS A 230 -36.08 24.10 12.52
CA LYS A 230 -36.43 24.76 13.78
C LYS A 230 -37.95 24.75 13.86
N GLU A 231 -38.51 24.06 14.84
CA GLU A 231 -39.86 24.39 15.32
C GLU A 231 -39.86 25.82 15.88
#